data_AF-A0A151MG98-F1
#
_entry.id   AF-A0A151MG98-F1
#
_cell.length_a   1.000
_cell.length_b   1.000
_cell.length_c   1.000
_cell.angle_alpha   90.00
_cell.angle_beta   90.00
_cell.angle_gamma   90.00
#
_symmetry.space_group_name_H-M   'P 1'
#
loop_
_entity.id
_entity.type
_entity.pdbx_description
1 polymer ?
#
loop_
_entity_poly.entity_id
_entity_poly.type
_entity_poly.pdbx_seq_one_letter_code
_entity_poly.pdbx_strand_id
1 'polypeptide(L)'
;MPPEFPLGVNERLMTLHLHLSQNQRATVISAYTPTLDSHEEVKESFYSDLNSALASILRDDKVIPLVDFNAPVGCDHEIWSGTISKNGVGKPNAKRILLLTECTQHGLNMTDTVFHPKDQLKTTWRHPKSEHWHLLDYIII
;
A
#
# COMPACT_ATOMS: atom_id res chain seq x y z
N MET A 1 -9.28 -23.07 -13.17
CA MET A 1 -7.90 -23.36 -12.71
C MET A 1 -7.93 -23.42 -11.20
N PRO A 2 -7.10 -24.25 -10.54
CA PRO A 2 -6.93 -24.19 -9.10
C PRO A 2 -6.41 -22.78 -8.69
N PRO A 3 -6.71 -22.31 -7.47
CA PRO A 3 -6.15 -21.06 -6.98
C PRO A 3 -4.63 -21.16 -6.91
N GLU A 4 -3.94 -20.13 -7.39
CA GLU A 4 -2.48 -20.03 -7.24
C GLU A 4 -2.14 -19.79 -5.76
N PHE A 5 -1.05 -20.41 -5.30
CA PHE A 5 -0.55 -20.16 -3.95
C PHE A 5 0.19 -18.82 -3.91
N PRO A 6 0.16 -18.11 -2.78
CA PRO A 6 0.94 -16.90 -2.63
C PRO A 6 2.44 -17.19 -2.72
N LEU A 7 3.17 -16.33 -3.42
CA LEU A 7 4.61 -16.41 -3.62
C LEU A 7 5.32 -15.37 -2.74
N GLY A 8 6.18 -15.83 -1.84
CA GLY A 8 7.05 -14.94 -1.08
C GLY A 8 8.16 -14.37 -1.96
N VAL A 9 8.28 -13.05 -2.02
CA VAL A 9 9.39 -12.34 -2.68
C VAL A 9 10.54 -12.18 -1.68
N ASN A 10 10.22 -11.72 -0.48
CA ASN A 10 11.14 -11.62 0.66
C ASN A 10 10.36 -11.72 1.99
N GLU A 11 11.03 -11.51 3.13
CA GLU A 11 10.41 -11.56 4.47
C GLU A 11 9.27 -10.54 4.70
N ARG A 12 9.15 -9.53 3.85
CA ARG A 12 8.24 -8.38 3.95
C ARG A 12 7.32 -8.22 2.75
N LEU A 13 7.48 -9.02 1.71
CA LEU A 13 6.79 -8.86 0.45
C LEU A 13 6.33 -10.21 -0.10
N MET A 14 5.06 -10.30 -0.45
CA MET A 14 4.43 -11.50 -0.99
C MET A 14 3.44 -11.11 -2.09
N THR A 15 3.35 -11.92 -3.14
CA THR A 15 2.40 -11.71 -4.24
C THR A 15 1.41 -12.87 -4.32
N LEU A 16 0.21 -12.59 -4.79
CA LEU A 16 -0.82 -13.59 -5.07
C LEU A 16 -1.53 -13.22 -6.36
N HIS A 17 -1.53 -14.13 -7.33
CA HIS A 17 -2.27 -13.93 -8.57
C HIS A 17 -3.66 -14.56 -8.48
N LEU A 18 -4.67 -13.77 -8.82
CA LEU A 18 -6.07 -14.16 -8.85
C LEU A 18 -6.55 -14.11 -10.30
N HIS A 19 -7.19 -15.18 -10.74
CA HIS A 19 -7.91 -15.16 -12.02
C HIS A 19 -9.26 -14.48 -11.83
N LEU A 20 -9.50 -13.42 -12.61
CA LEU A 20 -10.79 -12.75 -12.68
C LEU A 20 -11.63 -13.30 -13.85
N SER A 21 -12.87 -12.82 -13.97
CA SER A 21 -13.70 -13.07 -15.15
C SER A 21 -13.08 -12.48 -16.42
N GLN A 22 -13.51 -12.97 -17.59
CA GLN A 22 -13.11 -12.40 -18.90
C GLN A 22 -11.59 -12.45 -19.17
N ASN A 23 -10.88 -13.44 -18.62
CA ASN A 23 -9.44 -13.65 -18.82
C ASN A 23 -8.55 -12.53 -18.26
N GLN A 24 -9.07 -11.68 -17.37
CA GLN A 24 -8.28 -10.74 -16.58
C GLN A 24 -7.62 -11.44 -15.40
N ARG A 25 -6.50 -10.88 -14.92
CA ARG A 25 -5.89 -11.27 -13.65
C ARG A 25 -5.86 -10.08 -12.71
N ALA A 26 -5.81 -10.37 -11.41
CA ALA A 26 -5.44 -9.42 -10.38
C ALA A 26 -4.21 -9.93 -9.65
N THR A 27 -3.25 -9.05 -9.41
CA THR A 27 -2.12 -9.34 -8.55
C THR A 27 -2.31 -8.61 -7.23
N VAL A 28 -2.47 -9.37 -6.15
CA VAL A 28 -2.45 -8.85 -4.79
C VAL A 28 -1.00 -8.82 -4.32
N ILE A 29 -0.55 -7.67 -3.82
CA ILE A 29 0.78 -7.52 -3.23
C ILE A 29 0.60 -7.26 -1.74
N SER A 30 1.03 -8.18 -0.88
CA SER A 30 1.09 -7.96 0.56
C SER A 30 2.47 -7.45 0.93
N ALA A 31 2.56 -6.24 1.49
CA ALA A 31 3.83 -5.62 1.83
C ALA A 31 3.86 -5.06 3.27
N TYR A 32 4.94 -5.34 4.00
CA TYR A 32 5.21 -4.81 5.34
C TYR A 32 6.40 -3.85 5.31
N THR A 33 6.13 -2.54 5.34
CA THR A 33 7.17 -1.54 5.13
C THR A 33 8.22 -1.54 6.26
N PRO A 34 9.51 -1.29 5.94
CA PRO A 34 10.55 -1.11 6.96
C PRO A 34 10.25 0.04 7.93
N THR A 35 10.72 -0.08 9.17
CA THR A 35 10.63 0.98 10.18
C THR A 35 11.56 2.15 9.83
N LEU A 36 11.36 3.32 10.48
CA LEU A 36 12.23 4.50 10.23
C LEU A 36 13.68 4.19 10.59
N ASP A 37 13.85 3.40 11.65
CA ASP A 37 15.13 3.05 12.24
C ASP A 37 15.78 1.83 11.56
N SER A 38 15.14 1.26 10.53
CA SER A 38 15.76 0.22 9.71
C SER A 38 16.97 0.76 8.96
N HIS A 39 17.99 -0.08 8.74
CA HIS A 39 19.15 0.27 7.93
C HIS A 39 18.76 0.68 6.51
N GLU A 40 19.48 1.63 5.91
CA GLU A 40 19.18 2.12 4.55
C GLU A 40 19.21 0.99 3.51
N GLU A 41 20.14 0.05 3.61
CA GLU A 41 20.21 -1.14 2.74
C GLU A 41 18.91 -1.96 2.76
N VAL A 42 18.25 -2.08 3.92
CA VAL A 42 16.97 -2.80 4.05
C VAL A 42 15.85 -2.02 3.37
N LYS A 43 15.86 -0.69 3.46
CA LYS A 43 14.86 0.18 2.80
C LYS A 43 15.03 0.11 1.29
N GLU A 44 16.25 0.31 0.80
CA GLU A 44 16.57 0.28 -0.63
C GLU A 44 16.21 -1.08 -1.24
N SER A 45 16.60 -2.18 -0.59
CA SER A 45 16.25 -3.53 -1.02
C SER A 45 14.73 -3.74 -1.08
N PHE A 46 13.99 -3.33 -0.03
CA PHE A 46 12.54 -3.42 -0.01
C PHE A 46 11.87 -2.65 -1.15
N TYR A 47 12.25 -1.39 -1.38
CA TYR A 47 11.65 -0.59 -2.45
C TYR A 47 12.04 -1.08 -3.85
N SER A 48 13.26 -1.61 -4.00
CA SER A 48 13.69 -2.27 -5.25
C SER A 48 12.85 -3.51 -5.56
N ASP A 49 12.62 -4.36 -4.57
CA ASP A 49 11.79 -5.57 -4.71
C ASP A 49 10.33 -5.23 -4.99
N LEU A 50 9.79 -4.20 -4.31
CA LEU A 50 8.42 -3.72 -4.54
C LEU A 50 8.24 -3.18 -5.96
N ASN A 51 9.18 -2.35 -6.43
CA ASN A 51 9.14 -1.82 -7.80
C ASN A 51 9.26 -2.95 -8.82
N SER A 52 10.13 -3.94 -8.58
CA SER A 52 10.26 -5.10 -9.45
C SER A 52 8.97 -5.94 -9.50
N ALA A 53 8.31 -6.13 -8.36
CA ALA A 53 7.02 -6.81 -8.28
C ALA A 53 5.93 -6.05 -9.04
N LEU A 54 5.83 -4.73 -8.88
CA LEU A 54 4.89 -3.88 -9.61
C LEU A 54 5.15 -3.90 -11.12
N ALA A 55 6.41 -3.77 -11.54
CA ALA A 55 6.82 -3.78 -12.94
C ALA A 55 6.58 -5.12 -13.65
N SER A 56 6.50 -6.23 -12.90
CA SER A 56 6.20 -7.55 -13.45
C SER A 56 4.73 -7.73 -13.85
N ILE A 57 3.84 -6.85 -13.38
CA ILE A 57 2.41 -6.95 -13.63
C ILE A 57 2.08 -6.41 -15.01
N LEU A 58 1.26 -7.15 -15.77
CA LEU A 58 0.81 -6.72 -17.09
C LEU A 58 -0.09 -5.48 -16.97
N ARG A 59 0.02 -4.55 -17.92
CA ARG A 59 -0.76 -3.30 -17.90
C ARG A 59 -2.28 -3.48 -17.81
N ASP A 60 -2.80 -4.56 -18.36
CA ASP A 60 -4.25 -4.85 -18.38
C ASP A 60 -4.72 -5.61 -17.14
N ASP A 61 -3.80 -6.12 -16.32
CA ASP A 61 -4.08 -6.80 -15.07
C ASP A 61 -4.34 -5.77 -13.96
N LYS A 62 -5.20 -6.14 -13.01
CA LYS A 62 -5.50 -5.32 -11.84
C LYS A 62 -4.40 -5.49 -10.79
N VAL A 63 -4.05 -4.42 -10.09
CA VAL A 63 -3.10 -4.46 -8.98
C VAL A 63 -3.85 -4.12 -7.71
N ILE A 64 -3.62 -4.89 -6.65
CA ILE A 64 -4.19 -4.64 -5.32
C ILE A 64 -3.06 -4.70 -4.30
N PRO A 65 -2.30 -3.61 -4.09
CA PRO A 65 -1.37 -3.52 -2.99
C PRO A 65 -2.11 -3.44 -1.65
N LEU A 66 -1.80 -4.37 -0.76
CA LEU A 66 -2.15 -4.41 0.65
C LEU A 66 -0.88 -4.08 1.43
N VAL A 67 -0.78 -2.85 1.90
CA VAL A 67 0.47 -2.36 2.48
C VAL A 67 0.25 -1.82 3.89
N ASP A 68 1.05 -2.31 4.84
CA ASP A 68 1.19 -1.66 6.14
C ASP A 68 2.23 -0.54 6.02
N PHE A 69 1.74 0.70 6.01
CA PHE A 69 2.56 1.91 5.90
C PHE A 69 3.22 2.33 7.21
N ASN A 70 2.81 1.77 8.36
CA ASN A 70 3.31 2.18 9.67
C ASN A 70 3.24 3.72 9.90
N ALA A 71 2.35 4.45 9.19
CA ALA A 71 2.23 5.91 9.26
C ALA A 71 0.93 6.52 8.65
N PRO A 72 0.58 7.77 9.06
CA PRO A 72 -0.36 8.75 8.49
C PRO A 72 -0.47 9.06 6.98
N VAL A 73 -1.54 8.76 6.19
CA VAL A 73 -1.63 9.31 4.79
C VAL A 73 -1.92 10.77 4.93
N GLY A 74 -1.11 11.70 4.44
CA GLY A 74 -1.49 13.10 4.60
C GLY A 74 -2.91 13.45 4.09
N CYS A 75 -3.42 14.61 4.51
CA CYS A 75 -4.60 15.25 3.90
C CYS A 75 -4.27 16.06 2.63
N ASP A 76 -3.03 15.97 2.12
CA ASP A 76 -2.50 16.79 1.01
C ASP A 76 -2.97 16.29 -0.38
N HIS A 77 -4.28 16.18 -0.58
CA HIS A 77 -4.88 15.70 -1.84
C HIS A 77 -4.53 16.56 -3.06
N GLU A 78 -4.20 17.84 -2.86
CA GLU A 78 -3.82 18.76 -3.96
C GLU A 78 -2.45 18.40 -4.56
N ILE A 79 -1.54 17.84 -3.75
CA ILE A 79 -0.20 17.45 -4.19
C ILE A 79 -0.24 16.06 -4.85
N TRP A 80 -1.14 15.19 -4.39
CA TRP A 80 -1.23 13.78 -4.81
C TRP A 80 -2.55 13.47 -5.51
N SER A 81 -2.99 14.37 -6.42
CA SER A 81 -4.27 14.24 -7.11
C SER A 81 -4.31 12.94 -7.93
N GLY A 82 -5.34 12.11 -7.70
CA GLY A 82 -5.43 10.76 -8.26
C GLY A 82 -5.08 9.71 -7.22
N THR A 83 -3.91 9.81 -6.58
CA THR A 83 -3.44 8.81 -5.60
C THR A 83 -4.06 8.97 -4.21
N ILE A 84 -4.29 10.20 -3.74
CA ILE A 84 -4.99 10.50 -2.47
C ILE A 84 -6.30 11.22 -2.75
N SER A 85 -7.39 10.71 -2.19
CA SER A 85 -8.69 11.40 -2.16
C SER A 85 -8.78 12.36 -0.96
N LYS A 86 -9.74 13.30 -1.00
CA LYS A 86 -9.91 14.44 -0.07
C LYS A 86 -9.98 14.09 1.42
N ASN A 87 -10.01 12.81 1.77
CA ASN A 87 -10.29 12.30 3.10
C ASN A 87 -9.05 11.73 3.79
N GLY A 88 -7.85 11.93 3.22
CA GLY A 88 -6.59 11.60 3.88
C GLY A 88 -6.48 12.27 5.27
N VAL A 89 -5.83 11.61 6.22
CA VAL A 89 -5.78 12.04 7.62
C VAL A 89 -4.33 12.18 8.08
N GLY A 90 -3.94 13.38 8.49
CA GLY A 90 -2.62 13.68 9.04
C GLY A 90 -1.71 14.42 8.06
N LYS A 91 -0.40 14.45 8.34
CA LYS A 91 0.63 15.02 7.47
C LYS A 91 1.51 13.88 6.95
N PRO A 92 1.83 13.80 5.65
CA PRO A 92 2.67 12.75 5.13
C PRO A 92 4.10 12.92 5.67
N ASN A 93 4.71 11.81 6.09
CA ASN A 93 6.13 11.76 6.44
C ASN A 93 6.97 11.37 5.20
N ALA A 94 8.30 11.45 5.30
CA ALA A 94 9.21 11.13 4.18
C ALA A 94 9.00 9.71 3.60
N LYS A 95 8.70 8.73 4.45
CA LYS A 95 8.37 7.35 4.05
C LYS A 95 7.14 7.30 3.13
N ARG A 96 6.10 8.04 3.52
CA ARG A 96 4.83 8.12 2.81
C ARG A 96 5.01 8.86 1.47
N ILE A 97 5.89 9.85 1.39
CA ILE A 97 6.22 10.53 0.13
C ILE A 97 6.83 9.56 -0.88
N LEU A 98 7.80 8.74 -0.48
CA LEU A 98 8.42 7.74 -1.37
C LEU A 98 7.38 6.79 -1.95
N LEU A 99 6.51 6.26 -1.10
CA LEU A 99 5.52 5.30 -1.54
C LEU A 99 4.35 5.94 -2.31
N LEU A 100 3.94 7.18 -1.97
CA LEU A 100 3.00 7.95 -2.78
C LEU A 100 3.57 8.24 -4.15
N THR A 101 4.86 8.54 -4.24
CA THR A 101 5.57 8.72 -5.52
C THR A 101 5.49 7.44 -6.35
N GLU A 102 5.77 6.29 -5.75
CA GLU A 102 5.66 4.99 -6.42
C GLU A 102 4.21 4.71 -6.89
N CYS A 103 3.23 4.92 -6.00
CA CYS A 103 1.81 4.73 -6.36
C CYS A 103 1.38 5.65 -7.50
N THR A 104 1.82 6.92 -7.48
CA THR A 104 1.53 7.89 -8.54
C THR A 104 2.16 7.48 -9.87
N GLN A 105 3.40 6.97 -9.84
CA GLN A 105 4.10 6.48 -11.04
C GLN A 105 3.38 5.30 -11.69
N HIS A 106 2.76 4.43 -10.89
CA HIS A 106 1.99 3.27 -11.36
C HIS A 106 0.49 3.54 -11.52
N GLY A 107 0.02 4.78 -11.31
CA GLY A 107 -1.40 5.16 -11.46
C GLY A 107 -2.34 4.55 -10.41
N LEU A 108 -1.81 4.19 -9.25
CA LEU A 108 -2.51 3.51 -8.16
C LEU A 108 -3.19 4.53 -7.23
N ASN A 109 -4.39 4.18 -6.74
CA ASN A 109 -5.23 5.03 -5.91
C ASN A 109 -5.42 4.42 -4.51
N MET A 110 -5.20 5.21 -3.45
CA MET A 110 -5.40 4.75 -2.07
C MET A 110 -6.89 4.69 -1.75
N THR A 111 -7.48 3.50 -1.81
CA THR A 111 -8.93 3.34 -1.67
C THR A 111 -9.46 3.69 -0.28
N ASP A 112 -8.64 3.54 0.77
CA ASP A 112 -9.03 3.95 2.13
C ASP A 112 -9.21 5.47 2.26
N THR A 113 -8.64 6.25 1.35
CA THR A 113 -8.89 7.70 1.27
C THR A 113 -10.09 8.04 0.39
N VAL A 114 -10.54 7.11 -0.47
CA VAL A 114 -11.69 7.27 -1.36
C VAL A 114 -13.00 7.06 -0.60
N PHE A 115 -13.04 6.04 0.27
CA PHE A 115 -14.21 5.77 1.10
C PHE A 115 -14.23 6.65 2.36
N HIS A 116 -15.44 6.97 2.84
CA HIS A 116 -15.67 7.68 4.11
C HIS A 116 -16.23 6.70 5.16
N PRO A 117 -15.43 5.76 5.69
CA PRO A 117 -15.89 4.97 6.83
C PRO A 117 -16.08 5.88 8.05
N LYS A 118 -16.93 5.46 9.00
CA LYS A 118 -17.07 6.16 10.29
C LYS A 118 -15.70 6.25 10.97
N ASP A 119 -15.42 7.32 11.72
CA ASP A 119 -14.09 7.53 12.33
C ASP A 119 -13.63 6.35 13.20
N GLN A 120 -14.55 5.61 13.81
CA GLN A 120 -14.27 4.39 14.59
C GLN A 120 -13.73 3.21 13.74
N LEU A 121 -13.92 3.25 12.42
CA LEU A 121 -13.48 2.24 11.45
C LEU A 121 -12.31 2.73 10.59
N LYS A 122 -11.86 3.98 10.77
CA LYS A 122 -10.73 4.57 10.03
C LYS A 122 -9.38 4.16 10.59
N THR A 123 -9.32 3.40 11.67
CA THR A 123 -8.07 3.10 12.36
C THR A 123 -7.90 1.60 12.50
N THR A 124 -6.71 1.10 12.18
CA THR A 124 -6.42 -0.34 12.12
C THR A 124 -5.56 -0.82 13.29
N TRP A 125 -4.95 0.09 14.04
CA TRP A 125 -4.08 -0.24 15.16
C TRP A 125 -4.26 0.71 16.36
N ARG A 126 -4.22 0.18 17.59
CA ARG A 126 -4.26 0.97 18.84
C ARG A 126 -2.94 0.86 19.57
N HIS A 127 -2.32 2.00 19.89
CA HIS A 127 -1.09 2.04 20.65
C HIS A 127 -1.33 1.55 22.09
N PRO A 128 -0.60 0.54 22.59
CA PRO A 128 -0.89 -0.09 23.89
C PRO A 128 -0.68 0.85 25.08
N LYS A 129 0.26 1.79 25.00
CA LYS A 129 0.55 2.76 26.09
C LYS A 129 -0.30 4.04 26.07
N SER A 130 -0.39 4.73 24.93
CA SER A 130 -1.15 5.98 24.79
C SER A 130 -2.62 5.77 24.49
N GLU A 131 -3.04 4.52 24.21
CA GLU A 131 -4.40 4.15 23.84
C GLU A 131 -4.94 4.82 22.57
N HIS A 132 -4.08 5.51 21.84
CA HIS A 132 -4.42 6.26 20.64
C HIS A 132 -4.53 5.32 19.43
N TRP A 133 -5.47 5.62 18.55
CA TRP A 133 -5.75 4.82 17.36
C TRP A 133 -5.07 5.42 16.12
N HIS A 134 -4.52 4.56 15.27
CA HIS A 134 -3.78 4.91 14.07
C HIS A 134 -4.27 4.09 12.87
N LEU A 135 -4.27 4.69 11.69
CA LEU A 135 -4.44 3.98 10.42
C LEU A 135 -3.08 3.61 9.86
N LEU A 136 -2.75 2.33 9.89
CA LEU A 136 -1.44 1.82 9.45
C LEU A 136 -1.56 0.88 8.24
N ASP A 137 -2.69 0.21 8.07
CA ASP A 137 -2.94 -0.75 6.99
C ASP A 137 -3.80 -0.12 5.89
N TYR A 138 -3.42 -0.38 4.64
CA TYR A 138 -4.04 0.27 3.49
C TYR A 138 -4.24 -0.68 2.31
N ILE A 139 -5.34 -0.46 1.60
CA ILE A 139 -5.70 -1.11 0.34
C ILE A 139 -5.60 -0.06 -0.78
N ILE A 140 -4.77 -0.36 -1.77
CA ILE A 140 -4.54 0.48 -2.95
C ILE A 140 -5.10 -0.26 -4.18
N ILE A 141 -5.69 0.47 -5.15
CA ILE A 141 -6.23 -0.09 -6.41
C ILE A 141 -5.88 0.81 -7.59
#